data_AF-S6VFI1-F1
#
_entry.id   AF-S6VFI1-F1
#
_cell.length_a   1.000
_cell.length_b   1.000
_cell.length_c   1.000
_cell.angle_alpha   90.00
_cell.angle_beta   90.00
_cell.angle_gamma   90.00
#
_symmetry.space_group_name_H-M   'P 1'
#
loop_
_entity.id
_entity.type
_entity.pdbx_description
1 polymer ?
#
loop_
_entity_poly.entity_id
_entity_poly.type
_entity_poly.pdbx_seq_one_letter_code
_entity_poly.pdbx_strand_id
1 'polypeptide(L)' 'MTFERRAPRADDVAIEILFCGVCHSDIHQARNEWGIAVYPLMPGHEIVGRV' A
#
# COMPACT_ATOMS: atom_id res chain seq x y z
N MET A 1 -3.18 2.91 -12.91
CA MET A 1 -4.09 3.70 -12.05
C MET A 1 -3.29 4.86 -11.51
N THR A 2 -3.88 6.06 -11.49
CA THR A 2 -3.27 7.25 -10.89
C THR A 2 -4.20 7.73 -9.78
N PHE A 3 -3.64 8.19 -8.67
CA PHE A 3 -4.39 8.69 -7.52
C PHE A 3 -3.58 9.77 -6.82
N GLU A 4 -4.28 10.66 -6.11
CA GLU A 4 -3.66 11.72 -5.32
C GLU A 4 -3.52 11.29 -3.87
N ARG A 5 -2.36 11.53 -3.27
CA ARG A 5 -2.16 11.39 -1.82
C ARG A 5 -2.48 12.73 -1.15
N ARG A 6 -3.03 12.68 0.05
CA ARG A 6 -3.21 13.89 0.88
C ARG A 6 -1.86 14.56 1.17
N ALA A 7 -1.87 15.86 1.41
CA ALA A 7 -0.70 16.57 1.93
C ALA A 7 -0.30 15.99 3.31
N PRO A 8 1.01 15.84 3.61
CA PRO A 8 1.49 15.50 4.95
C PRO A 8 1.08 16.56 5.96
N ARG A 9 0.67 16.12 7.15
CA ARG A 9 0.45 16.96 8.33
C ARG A 9 1.76 17.07 9.12
N ALA A 10 1.77 17.86 10.19
CA ALA A 10 2.95 18.11 11.00
C ALA A 10 3.54 16.85 11.67
N ASP A 11 2.74 15.81 11.86
CA ASP A 11 3.06 14.55 12.52
C ASP A 11 3.25 13.36 11.55
N ASP A 12 3.15 13.60 10.23
CA ASP A 12 3.27 12.54 9.23
C ASP A 12 4.69 12.46 8.65
N VAL A 13 5.04 11.27 8.16
CA VAL A 13 6.28 11.04 7.41
C VAL A 13 5.92 10.74 5.95
N ALA A 14 6.37 11.59 5.03
CA ALA A 14 6.35 11.29 3.61
C ALA A 14 7.51 10.34 3.29
N ILE A 15 7.25 9.26 2.55
CA ILE A 15 8.26 8.26 2.21
C ILE A 15 8.25 8.05 0.70
N GLU A 16 9.41 8.26 0.08
CA GLU A 16 9.72 7.74 -1.25
C GLU A 16 9.94 6.23 -1.14
N ILE A 17 9.00 5.45 -1.68
CA ILE A 17 9.07 3.99 -1.68
C ILE A 17 10.13 3.54 -2.69
N LEU A 18 11.19 2.89 -2.21
CA LEU A 18 12.23 2.32 -3.08
C LEU A 18 11.95 0.86 -3.43
N PHE A 19 11.47 0.11 -2.44
CA PHE A 19 11.16 -1.31 -2.57
C PHE A 19 9.92 -1.66 -1.73
N CYS A 20 9.15 -2.64 -2.19
CA CYS A 20 8.09 -3.28 -1.41
C CYS A 20 8.16 -4.79 -1.63
N GLY A 21 8.14 -5.56 -0.54
CA GLY A 21 8.03 -7.01 -0.59
C GLY A 21 6.66 -7.47 -1.09
N VAL A 22 6.59 -8.77 -1.43
CA VAL A 22 5.35 -9.46 -1.83
C VAL A 22 5.27 -10.76 -1.03
N CYS A 23 4.13 -10.97 -0.38
CA CYS A 23 3.85 -12.21 0.34
C CYS A 23 2.43 -12.72 0.09
N HIS A 24 2.03 -13.81 0.76
CA HIS A 24 0.74 -14.46 0.49
C HIS A 24 -0.46 -13.59 0.86
N SER A 25 -0.35 -12.69 1.84
CA SER A 25 -1.46 -11.80 2.22
C SER A 25 -1.80 -10.81 1.10
N ASP A 26 -0.83 -10.40 0.27
CA ASP A 26 -1.10 -9.59 -0.91
C ASP A 26 -1.97 -10.35 -1.92
N ILE A 27 -1.72 -11.66 -2.09
CA ILE A 27 -2.51 -12.53 -2.98
C ILE A 27 -3.93 -12.71 -2.42
N HIS A 28 -4.05 -13.06 -1.14
CA HIS A 28 -5.34 -13.23 -0.47
C HIS A 28 -6.21 -11.97 -0.60
N GLN A 29 -5.61 -10.78 -0.40
CA GLN A 29 -6.30 -9.50 -0.56
C GLN A 29 -6.64 -9.21 -2.02
N ALA A 30 -5.69 -9.37 -2.95
CA ALA A 30 -5.91 -9.10 -4.37
C ALA A 30 -7.05 -9.94 -4.97
N ARG A 31 -7.20 -11.19 -4.52
CA ARG A 31 -8.23 -12.13 -4.96
C ARG A 31 -9.52 -12.09 -4.11
N ASN A 32 -9.57 -11.23 -3.10
CA ASN A 32 -10.68 -11.14 -2.16
C ASN A 32 -11.02 -12.50 -1.49
N GLU A 33 -10.02 -13.32 -1.19
CA GLU A 33 -10.22 -14.66 -0.62
C GLU A 33 -10.82 -14.62 0.80
N TRP A 34 -10.77 -13.46 1.45
CA TRP A 34 -11.39 -13.20 2.75
C TRP A 34 -12.72 -12.43 2.68
N GLY A 35 -13.18 -12.03 1.49
CA GLY A 35 -14.45 -11.33 1.30
C GLY A 35 -14.48 -9.87 1.78
N ILE A 36 -13.33 -9.28 2.12
CA ILE A 36 -13.21 -7.92 2.68
C ILE A 36 -12.50 -6.91 1.76
N ALA A 37 -12.08 -7.32 0.56
CA ALA A 37 -11.33 -6.46 -0.33
C ALA A 37 -12.20 -5.30 -0.85
N VAL A 38 -11.66 -4.09 -0.80
CA VAL A 38 -12.26 -2.88 -1.38
C VAL A 38 -11.44 -2.48 -2.60
N TYR A 39 -12.11 -2.39 -3.76
CA TYR A 39 -11.49 -2.02 -5.02
C TYR A 39 -11.78 -0.56 -5.39
N PRO A 40 -10.82 0.17 -6.01
CA PRO A 40 -9.49 -0.29 -6.41
C PRO A 40 -8.56 -0.53 -5.22
N LEU A 41 -7.89 -1.69 -5.22
CA LEU A 41 -6.99 -2.14 -4.16
C LEU A 41 -5.54 -1.95 -4.57
N MET A 42 -4.71 -1.44 -3.67
CA MET A 42 -3.26 -1.40 -3.82
C MET A 42 -2.59 -2.28 -2.74
N PRO A 43 -2.20 -3.53 -3.08
CA PRO A 43 -1.44 -4.39 -2.18
C PRO A 43 -0.04 -3.83 -1.88
N GLY A 44 0.66 -4.45 -0.93
CA GLY A 44 1.96 -4.03 -0.47
C GLY A 44 1.93 -3.47 0.96
N HIS A 45 2.60 -4.18 1.86
CA HIS A 45 2.69 -3.84 3.29
C HIS A 45 4.07 -4.12 3.88
N GLU A 46 5.07 -4.35 3.01
CA GLU A 46 6.46 -4.67 3.37
C GLU A 46 7.40 -3.62 2.75
N ILE A 47 7.29 -2.37 3.20
CA ILE A 47 7.85 -1.18 2.50
C ILE A 47 9.22 -0.78 3.06
N VAL A 48 10.17 -0.49 2.16
CA VAL A 48 11.43 0.20 2.47
C VAL A 48 11.57 1.44 1.56
N GLY A 49 11.96 2.56 2.14
CA GLY A 49 12.01 3.83 1.44
C GLY A 49 12.95 4.86 2.07
N ARG A 50 12.89 6.09 1.54
CA ARG A 50 13.59 7.27 2.05
C ARG A 50 12.59 8.34 2.45
N VAL A 51 12.94 9.13 3.45
CA VAL A 51 12.18 10.33 3.85
C VAL A 51 12.65 11.52 3.02
#